data_AF-A0A3E2BQQ8-F1
#
_entry.id   AF-A0A3E2BQQ8-F1
#
_cell.length_a   1.000
_cell.length_b   1.000
_cell.length_c   1.000
_cell.angle_alpha   90.00
_cell.angle_beta   90.00
_cell.angle_gamma   90.00
#
_symmetry.space_group_name_H-M   'P 1'
#
loop_
_entity.id
_entity.type
_entity.pdbx_description
1 polymer ?
#
loop_
_entity_poly.entity_id
_entity_poly.type
_entity_poly.pdbx_seq_one_letter_code
_entity_poly.pdbx_strand_id
1 'polypeptide(L)'
;MSFRLVIFSDLDATLLDHQTYSYQAALPVLKKIKKKGIPVVLCTSKTRAETEAIARKLGLQHPFIVENGGAIFIPENYFPESVYRLAGLKAFKKDDYRVIQFGTSYRRLRLALKMIEKKTGKKLIGFGDLGAEEIAAVTGLGRKEAELARRREYDEPFFLENSPEFELIQAAGQRGKRKIKETGVIHKAQVRETINGQIRGIEGSGERGKLFRRMQEVARSQGLKITAGGRFFHLTGTNDKGRAVRVLKKLYRLNLGKIITIGLGDSENDWPMLRAVDLPVLVARPDGINLKLPEAEAKLLRTSRPGPEGWAEAVNFLLSLQKYASGQGGPAARRIIRR
;
A
#
# COMPACT_ATOMS: atom_id res chain seq x y z
N MET A 1 33.58 3.51 4.91
CA MET A 1 32.90 2.21 4.65
C MET A 1 31.76 2.40 3.67
N SER A 2 31.78 1.69 2.54
CA SER A 2 30.71 1.71 1.54
C SER A 2 29.46 0.99 2.06
N PHE A 3 28.26 1.53 1.84
CA PHE A 3 26.97 0.93 2.18
C PHE A 3 26.11 0.82 0.92
N ARG A 4 25.20 -0.17 0.89
CA ARG A 4 24.20 -0.29 -0.19
C ARG A 4 22.86 0.31 0.23
N LEU A 5 22.16 0.93 -0.72
CA LEU A 5 20.82 1.47 -0.50
C LEU A 5 19.75 0.44 -0.87
N VAL A 6 18.67 0.39 -0.10
CA VAL A 6 17.43 -0.34 -0.44
C VAL A 6 16.26 0.60 -0.18
N ILE A 7 15.40 0.78 -1.17
CA ILE A 7 14.24 1.68 -1.10
C ILE A 7 12.99 0.84 -0.92
N PHE A 8 12.20 1.14 0.11
CA PHE A 8 10.84 0.66 0.30
C PHE A 8 9.89 1.80 -0.02
N SER A 9 8.89 1.55 -0.85
CA SER A 9 7.98 2.60 -1.31
C SER A 9 6.55 2.12 -1.28
N ASP A 10 5.65 2.91 -0.70
CA ASP A 10 4.24 2.81 -1.06
C ASP A 10 4.03 3.21 -2.53
N LEU A 11 2.85 2.92 -3.06
CA LEU A 11 2.45 3.17 -4.43
C LEU A 11 1.55 4.38 -4.54
N ASP A 12 0.36 4.34 -3.94
CA ASP A 12 -0.64 5.37 -4.20
C ASP A 12 -0.27 6.66 -3.48
N ALA A 13 -0.44 7.80 -4.16
CA ALA A 13 -0.05 9.11 -3.64
C ALA A 13 1.43 9.21 -3.18
N THR A 14 2.25 8.22 -3.52
CA THR A 14 3.68 8.12 -3.22
C THR A 14 4.47 7.96 -4.52
N LEU A 15 4.54 6.76 -5.10
CA LEU A 15 5.23 6.54 -6.38
C LEU A 15 4.33 6.79 -7.60
N LEU A 16 3.02 6.66 -7.41
CA LEU A 16 1.98 6.93 -8.38
C LEU A 16 1.21 8.17 -7.94
N ASP A 17 0.89 9.03 -8.90
CA ASP A 17 0.02 10.17 -8.62
C ASP A 17 -1.37 9.73 -8.17
N HIS A 18 -1.92 10.43 -7.19
CA HIS A 18 -3.18 10.09 -6.54
C HIS A 18 -4.44 10.21 -7.44
N GLN A 19 -4.39 10.97 -8.54
CA GLN A 19 -5.55 11.13 -9.46
C GLN A 19 -5.38 10.37 -10.75
N THR A 20 -4.17 10.45 -11.32
CA THR A 20 -3.85 9.94 -12.65
C THR A 20 -3.18 8.57 -12.60
N TYR A 21 -2.72 8.13 -11.43
CA TYR A 21 -1.88 6.94 -11.25
C TYR A 21 -0.59 6.97 -12.11
N SER A 22 -0.22 8.16 -12.59
CA SER A 22 0.98 8.37 -13.39
C SER A 22 2.23 8.35 -12.51
N TYR A 23 3.30 7.75 -13.00
CA TYR A 23 4.63 7.75 -12.38
C TYR A 23 5.65 8.56 -13.18
N GLN A 24 5.19 9.36 -14.17
CA GLN A 24 6.07 10.05 -15.11
C GLN A 24 7.10 10.94 -14.43
N ALA A 25 6.72 11.65 -13.37
CA ALA A 25 7.65 12.50 -12.62
C ALA A 25 8.77 11.71 -11.92
N ALA A 26 8.53 10.45 -11.56
CA ALA A 26 9.52 9.57 -10.94
C ALA A 26 10.44 8.88 -11.97
N LEU A 27 10.04 8.81 -13.26
CA LEU A 27 10.77 8.08 -14.30
C LEU A 27 12.27 8.42 -14.41
N PRO A 28 12.69 9.70 -14.43
CA PRO A 28 14.11 10.02 -14.52
C PRO A 28 14.92 9.45 -13.37
N VAL A 29 14.35 9.42 -12.17
CA VAL A 29 15.00 8.90 -10.96
C VAL A 29 14.98 7.38 -10.94
N LEU A 30 13.87 6.75 -11.30
CA LEU A 30 13.77 5.30 -11.49
C LEU A 30 14.84 4.78 -12.46
N LYS A 31 15.09 5.48 -13.57
CA LYS A 31 16.18 5.15 -14.51
C LYS A 31 17.56 5.25 -13.84
N LYS A 32 17.81 6.30 -13.03
CA LYS A 32 19.10 6.49 -12.32
C LYS A 32 19.35 5.38 -11.30
N ILE A 33 18.36 5.04 -10.47
CA ILE A 33 18.53 4.00 -9.43
C ILE A 33 18.66 2.60 -10.05
N LYS A 34 17.95 2.34 -11.16
CA LYS A 34 18.10 1.09 -11.92
C LYS A 34 19.54 0.93 -12.45
N LYS A 35 20.11 1.98 -13.06
CA LYS A 35 21.52 1.98 -13.51
C LYS A 35 22.51 1.75 -12.37
N LYS A 36 22.17 2.16 -11.15
CA LYS A 36 22.99 1.95 -9.94
C LYS A 36 22.74 0.61 -9.24
N GLY A 37 21.81 -0.21 -9.75
CA GLY A 37 21.44 -1.49 -9.11
C GLY A 37 20.83 -1.34 -7.72
N ILE A 38 20.20 -0.19 -7.42
CA ILE A 38 19.56 0.05 -6.11
C ILE A 38 18.17 -0.59 -6.12
N PRO A 39 17.88 -1.55 -5.23
CA PRO A 39 16.57 -2.19 -5.19
C PRO A 39 15.46 -1.22 -4.75
N VAL A 40 14.34 -1.29 -5.45
CA VAL A 40 13.07 -0.65 -5.06
C VAL A 40 12.05 -1.73 -4.76
N VAL A 41 11.69 -1.87 -3.50
CA VAL A 41 10.69 -2.79 -2.98
C VAL A 41 9.36 -2.05 -2.86
N LEU A 42 8.36 -2.47 -3.62
CA LEU A 42 7.00 -1.94 -3.49
C LEU A 42 6.36 -2.49 -2.21
N CYS A 43 5.67 -1.65 -1.44
CA CYS A 43 5.05 -2.02 -0.18
C CYS A 43 3.66 -1.38 -0.06
N THR A 44 2.62 -2.12 -0.43
CA THR A 44 1.31 -1.55 -0.79
C THR A 44 0.12 -2.30 -0.18
N SER A 45 -1.06 -1.67 -0.17
CA SER A 45 -2.36 -2.29 0.11
C SER A 45 -2.94 -3.07 -1.08
N LYS A 46 -2.35 -2.92 -2.27
CA LYS A 46 -2.78 -3.59 -3.50
C LYS A 46 -2.54 -5.10 -3.45
N THR A 47 -3.27 -5.82 -4.30
CA THR A 47 -3.06 -7.27 -4.50
C THR A 47 -1.69 -7.55 -5.10
N ARG A 48 -1.28 -8.82 -5.03
CA ARG A 48 -0.19 -9.34 -5.85
C ARG A 48 -0.41 -9.07 -7.34
N ALA A 49 -1.61 -9.36 -7.86
CA ALA A 49 -1.90 -9.22 -9.29
C ALA A 49 -1.76 -7.76 -9.79
N GLU A 50 -2.22 -6.79 -9.00
CA GLU A 50 -2.02 -5.36 -9.27
C GLU A 50 -0.52 -5.00 -9.21
N THR A 51 0.16 -5.46 -8.14
CA THR A 51 1.56 -5.11 -7.88
C THR A 51 2.48 -5.66 -8.96
N GLU A 52 2.27 -6.88 -9.44
CA GLU A 52 3.00 -7.47 -10.56
C GLU A 52 2.81 -6.65 -11.85
N ALA A 53 1.57 -6.24 -12.15
CA ALA A 53 1.29 -5.42 -13.33
C ALA A 53 2.01 -4.06 -13.26
N ILE A 54 2.03 -3.43 -12.09
CA ILE A 54 2.71 -2.16 -11.84
C ILE A 54 4.24 -2.34 -11.89
N ALA A 55 4.78 -3.36 -11.22
CA ALA A 55 6.22 -3.65 -11.22
C ALA A 55 6.74 -3.91 -12.64
N ARG A 56 6.00 -4.65 -13.47
CA ARG A 56 6.32 -4.85 -14.90
C ARG A 56 6.32 -3.53 -15.67
N LYS A 57 5.29 -2.69 -15.51
CA LYS A 57 5.22 -1.36 -16.15
C LYS A 57 6.40 -0.46 -15.76
N LEU A 58 6.83 -0.53 -14.50
CA LEU A 58 7.98 0.23 -13.97
C LEU A 58 9.34 -0.41 -14.30
N GLY A 59 9.36 -1.64 -14.84
CA GLY A 59 10.57 -2.40 -15.10
C GLY A 59 11.35 -2.77 -13.83
N LEU A 60 10.63 -2.99 -12.72
CA LEU A 60 11.14 -3.42 -11.42
C LEU A 60 11.04 -4.94 -11.29
N GLN A 61 12.16 -5.58 -10.93
CA GLN A 61 12.25 -7.04 -10.75
C GLN A 61 12.72 -7.40 -9.34
N HIS A 62 12.33 -6.59 -8.37
CA HIS A 62 12.71 -6.75 -6.97
C HIS A 62 11.54 -7.38 -6.18
N PRO A 63 11.81 -7.89 -4.96
CA PRO A 63 10.77 -8.27 -4.02
C PRO A 63 9.72 -7.17 -3.84
N PHE A 64 8.50 -7.56 -3.54
CA PHE A 64 7.43 -6.64 -3.17
C PHE A 64 6.55 -7.20 -2.04
N ILE A 65 5.88 -6.30 -1.34
CA ILE A 65 5.02 -6.56 -0.19
C ILE A 65 3.60 -6.13 -0.57
N VAL A 66 2.64 -7.03 -0.38
CA VAL A 66 1.25 -6.85 -0.82
C VAL A 66 0.29 -6.79 0.36
N GLU A 67 -0.92 -6.27 0.11
CA GLU A 67 -2.06 -6.31 1.03
C GLU A 67 -1.68 -5.89 2.46
N ASN A 68 -0.97 -4.77 2.57
CA ASN A 68 -0.51 -4.16 3.82
C ASN A 68 0.43 -5.05 4.66
N GLY A 69 1.23 -5.90 4.01
CA GLY A 69 2.13 -6.82 4.69
C GLY A 69 1.53 -8.19 4.94
N GLY A 70 0.53 -8.59 4.14
CA GLY A 70 0.00 -9.96 4.15
C GLY A 70 1.04 -10.98 3.69
N ALA A 71 1.84 -10.64 2.69
CA ALA A 71 2.94 -11.48 2.24
C ALA A 71 4.06 -10.69 1.56
N ILE A 72 5.24 -11.30 1.51
CA ILE A 72 6.37 -10.88 0.69
C ILE A 72 6.49 -11.85 -0.48
N PHE A 73 6.51 -11.31 -1.69
CA PHE A 73 6.80 -12.04 -2.91
C PHE A 73 8.22 -11.71 -3.35
N ILE A 74 9.09 -12.72 -3.37
CA ILE A 74 10.50 -12.60 -3.75
C ILE A 74 10.68 -13.38 -5.05
N PRO A 75 11.14 -12.77 -6.16
CA PRO A 75 11.37 -13.49 -7.40
C PRO A 75 12.25 -14.73 -7.17
N GLU A 76 11.99 -15.81 -7.89
CA GLU A 76 12.85 -16.99 -7.80
C GLU A 76 14.32 -16.65 -8.04
N ASN A 77 15.20 -17.30 -7.28
CA ASN A 77 16.65 -17.11 -7.33
C ASN A 77 17.15 -15.68 -7.02
N TYR A 78 16.29 -14.79 -6.49
CA TYR A 78 16.70 -13.43 -6.12
C TYR A 78 17.69 -13.39 -4.93
N PHE A 79 17.47 -14.25 -3.94
CA PHE A 79 18.42 -14.48 -2.85
C PHE A 79 18.89 -15.95 -2.88
N PRO A 80 20.16 -16.25 -2.55
CA PRO A 80 20.62 -17.62 -2.37
C PRO A 80 19.85 -18.35 -1.25
N GLU A 81 19.65 -19.67 -1.38
CA GLU A 81 18.95 -20.49 -0.37
C GLU A 81 19.60 -20.39 1.02
N SER A 82 20.93 -20.22 1.08
CA SER A 82 21.68 -20.00 2.32
C SER A 82 21.21 -18.76 3.10
N VAL A 83 20.78 -17.71 2.41
CA VAL A 83 20.27 -16.47 3.03
C VAL A 83 18.97 -16.75 3.77
N TYR A 84 18.05 -17.52 3.18
CA TYR A 84 16.79 -17.90 3.84
C TYR A 84 17.04 -18.77 5.07
N ARG A 85 17.95 -19.74 4.96
CA ARG A 85 18.35 -20.63 6.06
C ARG A 85 18.94 -19.84 7.22
N LEU A 86 19.92 -18.96 6.96
CA LEU A 86 20.54 -18.10 7.98
C LEU A 86 19.52 -17.12 8.59
N ALA A 87 18.54 -16.67 7.81
CA ALA A 87 17.48 -15.83 8.31
C ALA A 87 16.48 -16.58 9.21
N GLY A 88 16.47 -17.91 9.19
CA GLY A 88 15.49 -18.74 9.90
C GLY A 88 14.07 -18.56 9.36
N LEU A 89 13.94 -18.25 8.06
CA LEU A 89 12.65 -17.95 7.43
C LEU A 89 12.17 -19.13 6.60
N LYS A 90 10.90 -19.50 6.76
CA LYS A 90 10.22 -20.45 5.89
C LYS A 90 9.58 -19.68 4.73
N ALA A 91 10.05 -19.93 3.52
CA ALA A 91 9.43 -19.46 2.30
C ALA A 91 9.00 -20.67 1.46
N PHE A 92 7.80 -20.62 0.86
CA PHE A 92 7.33 -21.66 -0.05
C PHE A 92 7.33 -21.16 -1.49
N LYS A 93 7.44 -22.08 -2.45
CA LYS A 93 7.35 -21.75 -3.87
C LYS A 93 5.89 -21.51 -4.26
N LYS A 94 5.62 -20.42 -4.98
CA LYS A 94 4.33 -20.12 -5.61
C LYS A 94 4.57 -19.39 -6.92
N ASP A 95 4.21 -20.02 -8.03
CA ASP A 95 4.55 -19.56 -9.38
C ASP A 95 6.05 -19.25 -9.48
N ASP A 96 6.43 -18.07 -9.99
CA ASP A 96 7.81 -17.60 -10.12
C ASP A 96 8.35 -16.89 -8.86
N TYR A 97 7.78 -17.19 -7.68
CA TYR A 97 8.15 -16.54 -6.42
C TYR A 97 8.43 -17.51 -5.28
N ARG A 98 9.37 -17.10 -4.42
CA ARG A 98 9.47 -17.53 -3.02
C ARG A 98 8.61 -16.60 -2.17
N VAL A 99 7.61 -17.16 -1.50
CA VAL A 99 6.62 -16.41 -0.73
C VAL A 99 6.84 -16.60 0.77
N ILE A 100 6.93 -15.47 1.48
CA ILE A 100 6.88 -15.45 2.95
C ILE A 100 5.52 -14.87 3.33
N GLN A 101 4.64 -15.74 3.84
CA GLN A 101 3.27 -15.39 4.19
C GLN A 101 3.14 -15.08 5.68
N PHE A 102 2.46 -13.96 5.99
CA PHE A 102 2.08 -13.57 7.35
C PHE A 102 0.57 -13.47 7.53
N GLY A 103 -0.14 -13.14 6.47
CA GLY A 103 -1.57 -12.86 6.47
C GLY A 103 -2.42 -14.13 6.49
N THR A 104 -3.65 -13.95 6.93
CA THR A 104 -4.69 -14.97 6.88
C THR A 104 -5.14 -15.18 5.44
N SER A 105 -5.33 -16.44 5.01
CA SER A 105 -5.82 -16.76 3.66
C SER A 105 -7.16 -16.09 3.36
N TYR A 106 -7.33 -15.59 2.14
CA TYR A 106 -8.56 -14.94 1.69
C TYR A 106 -9.85 -15.73 1.94
N ARG A 107 -9.83 -17.05 1.72
CA ARG A 107 -10.98 -17.94 2.01
C ARG A 107 -11.46 -17.80 3.46
N ARG A 108 -10.54 -17.77 4.43
CA ARG A 108 -10.86 -17.62 5.85
C ARG A 108 -11.40 -16.22 6.17
N LEU A 109 -10.89 -15.18 5.50
CA LEU A 109 -11.42 -13.82 5.64
C LEU A 109 -12.87 -13.75 5.15
N ARG A 110 -13.18 -14.35 4.00
CA ARG A 110 -14.54 -14.40 3.44
C ARG A 110 -15.52 -15.16 4.34
N LEU A 111 -15.11 -16.29 4.90
CA LEU A 111 -15.91 -17.03 5.89
C LEU A 111 -16.15 -16.20 7.15
N ALA A 112 -15.13 -15.51 7.65
CA ALA A 112 -15.26 -14.64 8.81
C ALA A 112 -16.19 -13.44 8.54
N LEU A 113 -16.14 -12.85 7.34
CA LEU A 113 -17.03 -11.75 6.96
C LEU A 113 -18.50 -12.17 7.02
N LYS A 114 -18.85 -13.35 6.48
CA LYS A 114 -20.22 -13.89 6.56
C LYS A 114 -20.66 -14.20 7.99
N MET A 115 -19.73 -14.62 8.85
CA MET A 115 -20.04 -14.79 10.28
C MET A 115 -20.26 -13.44 10.99
N ILE A 116 -19.49 -12.40 10.66
CA ILE A 116 -19.70 -11.05 11.19
C ILE A 116 -21.10 -10.55 10.77
N GLU A 117 -21.47 -10.73 9.50
CA GLU A 117 -22.82 -10.44 9.00
C GLU A 117 -23.89 -11.15 9.84
N LYS A 118 -23.78 -12.48 10.02
CA LYS A 118 -24.73 -13.27 10.82
C LYS A 118 -24.82 -12.80 12.27
N LYS A 119 -23.68 -12.48 12.91
CA LYS A 119 -23.64 -12.06 14.32
C LYS A 119 -24.07 -10.62 14.56
N THR A 120 -23.95 -9.76 13.55
CA THR A 120 -24.35 -8.34 13.66
C THR A 120 -25.75 -8.08 13.09
N GLY A 121 -26.28 -8.99 12.28
CA GLY A 121 -27.56 -8.79 11.57
C GLY A 121 -27.48 -7.69 10.51
N LYS A 122 -26.27 -7.31 10.08
CA LYS A 122 -26.02 -6.28 9.08
C LYS A 122 -25.35 -6.90 7.88
N LYS A 123 -25.91 -6.66 6.69
CA LYS A 123 -25.36 -7.15 5.43
C LYS A 123 -24.05 -6.44 5.11
N LEU A 124 -23.01 -7.23 4.88
CA LEU A 124 -21.67 -6.75 4.54
C LEU A 124 -21.32 -7.21 3.12
N ILE A 125 -20.91 -6.25 2.30
CA ILE A 125 -20.59 -6.47 0.90
C ILE A 125 -19.09 -6.31 0.77
N GLY A 126 -18.41 -7.44 0.54
CA GLY A 126 -16.97 -7.48 0.33
C GLY A 126 -16.61 -7.50 -1.15
N PHE A 127 -15.36 -7.21 -1.49
CA PHE A 127 -14.88 -7.29 -2.87
C PHE A 127 -15.04 -8.69 -3.46
N GLY A 128 -15.03 -9.74 -2.63
CA GLY A 128 -15.31 -11.10 -3.08
C GLY A 128 -16.77 -11.35 -3.48
N ASP A 129 -17.70 -10.46 -3.14
CA ASP A 129 -19.10 -10.50 -3.59
C ASP A 129 -19.30 -9.77 -4.93
N LEU A 130 -18.32 -8.97 -5.38
CA LEU A 130 -18.47 -8.05 -6.51
C LEU A 130 -17.77 -8.54 -7.78
N GLY A 131 -18.32 -8.19 -8.94
CA GLY A 131 -17.68 -8.28 -10.25
C GLY A 131 -16.75 -7.09 -10.54
N ALA A 132 -15.97 -7.19 -11.62
CA ALA A 132 -15.01 -6.14 -11.98
C ALA A 132 -15.66 -4.78 -12.30
N GLU A 133 -16.85 -4.77 -12.90
CA GLU A 133 -17.57 -3.52 -13.20
C GLU A 133 -18.08 -2.83 -11.92
N GLU A 134 -18.53 -3.60 -10.93
CA GLU A 134 -18.99 -3.07 -9.65
C GLU A 134 -17.81 -2.54 -8.83
N ILE A 135 -16.68 -3.27 -8.83
CA ILE A 135 -15.43 -2.78 -8.24
C ILE A 135 -14.99 -1.50 -8.94
N ALA A 136 -15.03 -1.44 -10.28
CA ALA A 136 -14.70 -0.21 -11.02
C ALA A 136 -15.60 0.96 -10.62
N ALA A 137 -16.91 0.73 -10.43
CA ALA A 137 -17.86 1.75 -10.00
C ALA A 137 -17.53 2.32 -8.61
N VAL A 138 -17.24 1.47 -7.62
CA VAL A 138 -16.96 1.92 -6.24
C VAL A 138 -15.52 2.42 -6.05
N THR A 139 -14.59 1.99 -6.89
CA THR A 139 -13.17 2.37 -6.78
C THR A 139 -12.75 3.51 -7.71
N GLY A 140 -13.47 3.73 -8.82
CA GLY A 140 -13.07 4.60 -9.91
C GLY A 140 -11.95 4.04 -10.79
N LEU A 141 -11.60 2.75 -10.63
CA LEU A 141 -10.60 2.06 -11.44
C LEU A 141 -11.15 1.74 -12.85
N GLY A 142 -10.24 1.55 -13.81
CA GLY A 142 -10.60 0.93 -15.08
C GLY A 142 -10.96 -0.55 -14.87
N ARG A 143 -11.77 -1.13 -15.77
CA ARG A 143 -12.23 -2.52 -15.66
C ARG A 143 -11.08 -3.52 -15.48
N LYS A 144 -9.96 -3.34 -16.19
CA LYS A 144 -8.79 -4.22 -16.09
C LYS A 144 -8.12 -4.10 -14.73
N GLU A 145 -7.93 -2.89 -14.23
CA GLU A 145 -7.39 -2.63 -12.90
C GLU A 145 -8.31 -3.17 -11.80
N ALA A 146 -9.63 -3.01 -11.95
CA ALA A 146 -10.62 -3.56 -11.03
C ALA A 146 -10.60 -5.09 -10.96
N GLU A 147 -10.42 -5.76 -12.10
CA GLU A 147 -10.24 -7.22 -12.17
C GLU A 147 -8.97 -7.67 -11.42
N LEU A 148 -7.87 -6.92 -11.49
CA LEU A 148 -6.67 -7.22 -10.70
C LEU A 148 -6.88 -6.92 -9.22
N ALA A 149 -7.59 -5.84 -8.90
CA ALA A 149 -7.90 -5.45 -7.54
C ALA A 149 -8.82 -6.47 -6.84
N ARG A 150 -9.63 -7.22 -7.58
CA ARG A 150 -10.47 -8.30 -7.05
C ARG A 150 -9.68 -9.52 -6.58
N ARG A 151 -8.47 -9.76 -7.10
CA ARG A 151 -7.67 -10.98 -6.86
C ARG A 151 -6.90 -10.91 -5.53
N ARG A 152 -7.65 -10.81 -4.42
CA ARG A 152 -7.14 -10.70 -3.06
C ARG A 152 -6.67 -12.05 -2.52
N GLU A 153 -5.65 -12.02 -1.66
CA GLU A 153 -5.07 -13.20 -1.03
C GLU A 153 -5.04 -13.12 0.51
N TYR A 154 -5.01 -11.90 1.09
CA TYR A 154 -4.74 -11.65 2.51
C TYR A 154 -5.52 -10.48 3.14
N ASP A 155 -6.38 -9.80 2.39
CA ASP A 155 -7.21 -8.68 2.81
C ASP A 155 -8.57 -8.75 2.11
N GLU A 156 -9.65 -8.51 2.85
CA GLU A 156 -10.98 -8.34 2.29
C GLU A 156 -11.51 -6.94 2.56
N PRO A 157 -11.47 -6.04 1.55
CA PRO A 157 -12.18 -4.78 1.60
C PRO A 157 -13.69 -5.00 1.57
N PHE A 158 -14.43 -4.28 2.41
CA PHE A 158 -15.90 -4.38 2.48
C PHE A 158 -16.56 -3.07 2.91
N PHE A 159 -17.86 -2.98 2.65
CA PHE A 159 -18.74 -1.89 3.07
C PHE A 159 -20.13 -2.45 3.44
N LEU A 160 -21.05 -1.58 3.87
CA LEU A 160 -22.39 -1.95 4.31
C LEU A 160 -23.39 -1.71 3.18
N GLU A 161 -24.48 -2.48 3.12
CA GLU A 161 -25.52 -2.32 2.08
C GLU A 161 -26.17 -0.92 2.05
N ASN A 162 -26.14 -0.15 3.15
CA ASN A 162 -26.69 1.21 3.17
C ASN A 162 -25.60 2.28 3.12
N SER A 163 -24.51 2.02 2.39
CA SER A 163 -23.41 2.97 2.21
C SER A 163 -23.41 3.59 0.81
N PRO A 164 -22.77 4.76 0.61
CA PRO A 164 -22.67 5.39 -0.70
C PRO A 164 -22.09 4.46 -1.78
N GLU A 165 -21.17 3.57 -1.41
CA GLU A 165 -20.58 2.56 -2.29
C GLU A 165 -21.65 1.61 -2.85
N PHE A 166 -22.65 1.23 -2.04
CA PHE A 166 -23.75 0.41 -2.52
C PHE A 166 -24.64 1.16 -3.52
N GLU A 167 -24.91 2.45 -3.27
CA GLU A 167 -25.67 3.30 -4.19
C GLU A 167 -24.97 3.43 -5.56
N LEU A 168 -23.64 3.52 -5.56
CA LEU A 168 -22.85 3.54 -6.80
C LEU A 168 -22.99 2.25 -7.62
N ILE A 169 -23.04 1.10 -6.96
CA ILE A 169 -23.26 -0.19 -7.63
C ILE A 169 -24.65 -0.21 -8.28
N GLN A 170 -25.68 0.21 -7.54
CA GLN A 170 -27.05 0.25 -8.06
C GLN A 170 -27.18 1.20 -9.26
N ALA A 171 -26.56 2.37 -9.19
CA ALA A 171 -26.55 3.34 -10.30
C ALA A 171 -25.80 2.79 -11.53
N ALA A 172 -24.70 2.06 -11.34
CA ALA A 172 -23.96 1.42 -12.43
C ALA A 172 -24.78 0.30 -13.10
N GLY A 173 -25.49 -0.53 -12.32
CA GLY A 173 -26.36 -1.59 -12.82
C GLY A 173 -27.54 -1.06 -13.66
N GLN A 174 -28.14 0.07 -13.28
CA GLN A 174 -29.23 0.70 -14.02
C GLN A 174 -28.77 1.34 -15.35
N ARG A 175 -27.51 1.82 -15.44
CA ARG A 175 -26.94 2.44 -16.64
C ARG A 175 -26.56 1.45 -17.74
N GLY A 176 -26.53 0.14 -17.47
CA GLY A 176 -26.33 -0.91 -18.47
C GLY A 176 -27.35 -0.94 -19.63
N LYS A 177 -28.41 -0.10 -19.58
CA LYS A 177 -29.44 0.04 -20.63
C LYS A 177 -29.30 1.29 -21.54
N ARG A 178 -28.35 2.21 -21.32
CA ARG A 178 -28.10 3.35 -22.22
C ARG A 178 -26.60 3.56 -22.47
N LYS A 179 -26.22 3.63 -23.76
CA LYS A 179 -24.84 3.74 -24.27
C LYS A 179 -24.02 4.81 -23.53
N ILE A 180 -22.86 4.42 -23.02
CA ILE A 180 -21.89 5.29 -22.35
C ILE A 180 -21.07 6.04 -23.42
N LYS A 181 -21.40 7.31 -23.65
CA LYS A 181 -20.47 8.33 -24.11
C LYS A 181 -20.74 9.57 -23.24
N GLU A 182 -19.67 10.20 -22.74
CA GLU A 182 -19.64 11.52 -22.06
C GLU A 182 -19.67 11.64 -20.52
N THR A 183 -19.87 10.60 -19.70
CA THR A 183 -20.04 10.78 -18.23
C THR A 183 -18.80 10.58 -17.33
N GLY A 184 -17.62 10.33 -17.88
CA GLY A 184 -16.43 9.92 -17.11
C GLY A 184 -15.85 10.97 -16.14
N VAL A 185 -16.15 12.26 -16.34
CA VAL A 185 -15.58 13.36 -15.53
C VAL A 185 -16.47 13.72 -14.34
N ILE A 186 -17.79 13.66 -14.51
CA ILE A 186 -18.78 14.08 -13.50
C ILE A 186 -18.86 13.06 -12.33
N HIS A 187 -18.60 11.77 -12.60
CA HIS A 187 -18.63 10.73 -11.57
C HIS A 187 -17.47 10.81 -10.56
N LYS A 188 -16.27 11.28 -10.96
CA LYS A 188 -15.11 11.34 -10.04
C LYS A 188 -15.24 12.38 -8.93
N ALA A 189 -15.99 13.46 -9.17
CA ALA A 189 -16.21 14.53 -8.20
C ALA A 189 -17.34 14.18 -7.21
N GLN A 190 -18.47 13.63 -7.70
CA GLN A 190 -19.58 13.19 -6.84
C GLN A 190 -19.22 11.99 -5.96
N VAL A 191 -18.42 11.05 -6.47
CA VAL A 191 -17.89 9.96 -5.64
C VAL A 191 -17.03 10.52 -4.50
N ARG A 192 -16.34 11.66 -4.69
CA ARG A 192 -15.37 12.27 -3.76
C ARG A 192 -15.94 12.95 -2.52
N GLU A 193 -17.10 13.60 -2.60
CA GLU A 193 -17.70 14.28 -1.45
C GLU A 193 -18.35 13.31 -0.44
N THR A 194 -18.80 12.14 -0.90
CA THR A 194 -19.39 11.09 -0.03
C THR A 194 -18.33 10.21 0.67
N ILE A 195 -17.06 10.26 0.24
CA ILE A 195 -15.94 9.36 0.61
C ILE A 195 -15.59 9.35 2.10
N ASN A 196 -15.76 10.47 2.79
CA ASN A 196 -15.32 10.58 4.18
C ASN A 196 -16.44 10.25 5.20
N GLY A 197 -17.67 10.03 4.73
CA GLY A 197 -18.85 9.98 5.59
C GLY A 197 -19.05 8.67 6.36
N GLN A 198 -18.64 7.52 5.78
CA GLN A 198 -18.88 6.22 6.41
C GLN A 198 -17.98 5.97 7.63
N ILE A 199 -16.72 6.42 7.56
CA ILE A 199 -15.69 6.14 8.56
C ILE A 199 -15.60 7.24 9.63
N ARG A 200 -15.74 8.52 9.25
CA ARG A 200 -15.71 9.64 10.23
C ARG A 200 -16.86 9.59 11.24
N GLY A 201 -17.95 8.88 10.95
CA GLY A 201 -19.10 8.71 11.85
C GLY A 201 -18.97 7.56 12.87
N ILE A 202 -17.87 6.79 12.86
CA ILE A 202 -17.72 5.56 13.66
C ILE A 202 -16.98 5.78 14.98
N GLU A 203 -16.27 6.89 15.15
CA GLU A 203 -15.55 7.21 16.38
C GLU A 203 -16.47 7.73 17.50
N GLY A 204 -17.76 7.95 17.22
CA GLY A 204 -18.76 8.40 18.20
C GLY A 204 -19.42 7.28 19.02
N SER A 205 -20.11 7.66 20.10
CA SER A 205 -20.90 6.75 20.97
C SER A 205 -22.24 6.28 20.36
N GLY A 206 -22.61 6.78 19.18
CA GLY A 206 -23.86 6.45 18.48
C GLY A 206 -23.94 5.03 17.93
N GLU A 207 -25.08 4.68 17.32
CA GLU A 207 -25.36 3.33 16.82
C GLU A 207 -24.31 2.79 15.85
N ARG A 208 -23.77 3.64 14.95
CA ARG A 208 -22.72 3.25 13.99
C ARG A 208 -21.42 2.85 14.70
N GLY A 209 -21.01 3.58 15.73
CA GLY A 209 -19.83 3.24 16.53
C GLY A 209 -20.02 1.95 17.34
N LYS A 210 -21.23 1.73 17.90
CA LYS A 210 -21.57 0.46 18.56
C LYS A 210 -21.51 -0.72 17.59
N LEU A 211 -22.06 -0.58 16.39
CA LEU A 211 -22.00 -1.60 15.35
C LEU A 211 -20.56 -1.93 14.97
N PHE A 212 -19.72 -0.92 14.74
CA PHE A 212 -18.32 -1.13 14.40
C PHE A 212 -17.54 -1.87 15.50
N ARG A 213 -17.72 -1.48 16.77
CA ARG A 213 -17.13 -2.20 17.90
C ARG A 213 -17.56 -3.67 17.94
N ARG A 214 -18.86 -3.94 17.72
CA ARG A 214 -19.38 -5.31 17.65
C ARG A 214 -18.77 -6.09 16.48
N MET A 215 -18.62 -5.49 15.30
CA MET A 215 -17.93 -6.13 14.17
C MET A 215 -16.46 -6.46 14.53
N GLN A 216 -15.76 -5.52 15.18
CA GLN A 216 -14.38 -5.73 15.63
C GLN A 216 -14.26 -6.84 16.68
N GLU A 217 -15.18 -6.92 17.64
CA GLU A 217 -15.21 -7.98 18.65
C GLU A 217 -15.39 -9.36 18.00
N VAL A 218 -16.32 -9.48 17.05
CA VAL A 218 -16.51 -10.73 16.30
C VAL A 218 -15.26 -11.09 15.50
N ALA A 219 -14.64 -10.13 14.80
CA ALA A 219 -13.40 -10.37 14.07
C ALA A 219 -12.26 -10.81 15.00
N ARG A 220 -12.10 -10.15 16.15
CA ARG A 220 -11.08 -10.48 17.16
C ARG A 220 -11.26 -11.88 17.71
N SER A 221 -12.49 -12.34 17.93
CA SER A 221 -12.78 -13.72 18.36
C SER A 221 -12.28 -14.79 17.37
N GLN A 222 -11.97 -14.39 16.13
CA GLN A 222 -11.43 -15.26 15.07
C GLN A 222 -9.93 -15.05 14.83
N GLY A 223 -9.27 -14.22 15.66
CA GLY A 223 -7.88 -13.79 15.46
C GLY A 223 -7.70 -12.82 14.29
N LEU A 224 -8.75 -12.08 13.92
CA LEU A 224 -8.76 -11.14 12.80
C LEU A 224 -8.93 -9.69 13.28
N LYS A 225 -8.63 -8.75 12.38
CA LYS A 225 -8.74 -7.32 12.62
C LYS A 225 -9.59 -6.66 11.56
N ILE A 226 -10.47 -5.74 11.98
CA ILE A 226 -11.11 -4.79 11.08
C ILE A 226 -10.45 -3.44 11.28
N THR A 227 -9.93 -2.88 10.20
CA THR A 227 -9.44 -1.49 10.13
C THR A 227 -10.31 -0.67 9.21
N ALA A 228 -10.46 0.61 9.55
CA ALA A 228 -11.04 1.58 8.63
C ALA A 228 -9.95 2.06 7.67
N GLY A 229 -10.15 1.88 6.37
CA GLY A 229 -9.30 2.48 5.34
C GLY A 229 -9.75 3.91 5.01
N GLY A 230 -9.37 4.43 3.84
CA GLY A 230 -9.93 5.70 3.36
C GLY A 230 -11.40 5.58 2.94
N ARG A 231 -11.74 4.49 2.24
CA ARG A 231 -13.07 4.25 1.65
C ARG A 231 -13.76 3.01 2.20
N PHE A 232 -13.01 1.92 2.30
CA PHE A 232 -13.53 0.62 2.69
C PHE A 232 -13.06 0.25 4.08
N PHE A 233 -13.82 -0.59 4.77
CA PHE A 233 -13.26 -1.36 5.88
C PHE A 233 -12.42 -2.50 5.30
N HIS A 234 -11.41 -2.92 6.04
CA HIS A 234 -10.51 -4.00 5.66
C HIS A 234 -10.55 -5.07 6.75
N LEU A 235 -10.94 -6.30 6.38
CA LEU A 235 -10.86 -7.46 7.25
C LEU A 235 -9.56 -8.21 6.93
N THR A 236 -8.63 -8.22 7.87
CA THR A 236 -7.28 -8.76 7.69
C THR A 236 -6.88 -9.70 8.84
N GLY A 237 -5.81 -10.47 8.63
CA GLY A 237 -5.13 -11.19 9.70
C GLY A 237 -4.11 -10.30 10.42
N THR A 238 -2.89 -10.80 10.60
CA THR A 238 -1.78 -10.06 11.21
C THR A 238 -0.94 -9.29 10.19
N ASN A 239 -1.59 -8.70 9.19
CA ASN A 239 -0.90 -7.98 8.11
C ASN A 239 -0.20 -6.73 8.70
N ASP A 240 1.10 -6.60 8.46
CA ASP A 240 1.90 -5.48 8.96
C ASP A 240 3.06 -5.17 8.00
N LYS A 241 2.98 -4.00 7.35
CA LYS A 241 4.03 -3.53 6.42
C LYS A 241 5.41 -3.48 7.09
N GLY A 242 5.49 -3.05 8.35
CA GLY A 242 6.74 -2.94 9.11
C GLY A 242 7.38 -4.28 9.43
N ARG A 243 6.59 -5.31 9.75
CA ARG A 243 7.06 -6.70 9.90
C ARG A 243 7.65 -7.21 8.60
N ALA A 244 6.95 -7.01 7.48
CA ALA A 244 7.43 -7.42 6.17
C ALA A 244 8.73 -6.69 5.76
N VAL A 245 8.82 -5.39 6.02
CA VAL A 245 10.03 -4.58 5.79
C VAL A 245 11.20 -5.08 6.64
N ARG A 246 11.00 -5.37 7.94
CA ARG A 246 12.07 -5.92 8.81
C ARG A 246 12.60 -7.26 8.30
N VAL A 247 11.71 -8.13 7.79
CA VAL A 247 12.09 -9.41 7.21
C VAL A 247 12.94 -9.21 5.95
N LEU A 248 12.51 -8.37 5.00
CA LEU A 248 13.31 -8.06 3.80
C LEU A 248 14.62 -7.36 4.14
N LYS A 249 14.63 -6.45 5.12
CA LYS A 249 15.84 -5.80 5.62
C LYS A 249 16.84 -6.81 6.17
N LYS A 250 16.39 -7.86 6.88
CA LYS A 250 17.24 -8.97 7.33
C LYS A 250 17.83 -9.73 6.13
N LEU A 251 16.99 -10.11 5.15
CA LEU A 251 17.44 -10.81 3.94
C LEU A 251 18.47 -9.99 3.13
N TYR A 252 18.20 -8.71 2.90
CA TYR A 252 19.14 -7.82 2.22
C TYR A 252 20.44 -7.64 2.99
N ARG A 253 20.42 -7.53 4.33
CA ARG A 253 21.64 -7.44 5.13
C ARG A 253 22.51 -8.69 5.03
N LEU A 254 21.88 -9.87 5.09
CA LEU A 254 22.58 -11.14 4.94
C LEU A 254 23.17 -11.30 3.53
N ASN A 255 22.49 -10.80 2.50
CA ASN A 255 22.93 -10.92 1.11
C ASN A 255 23.93 -9.84 0.66
N LEU A 256 23.73 -8.60 1.08
CA LEU A 256 24.48 -7.42 0.59
C LEU A 256 25.48 -6.86 1.62
N GLY A 257 25.45 -7.35 2.85
CA GLY A 257 26.21 -6.79 3.97
C GLY A 257 25.58 -5.52 4.52
N LYS A 258 26.39 -4.47 4.70
CA LYS A 258 25.93 -3.20 5.29
C LYS A 258 24.98 -2.47 4.32
N ILE A 259 23.72 -2.31 4.73
CA ILE A 259 22.71 -1.55 3.99
C ILE A 259 22.18 -0.36 4.79
N ILE A 260 21.71 0.66 4.08
CA ILE A 260 20.84 1.72 4.59
C ILE A 260 19.49 1.61 3.87
N THR A 261 18.41 1.61 4.64
CA THR A 261 17.04 1.44 4.15
C THR A 261 16.29 2.76 4.19
N ILE A 262 15.55 3.05 3.11
CA ILE A 262 14.71 4.23 2.96
C ILE A 262 13.27 3.76 2.85
N GLY A 263 12.33 4.45 3.49
CA GLY A 263 10.90 4.17 3.40
C GLY A 263 10.17 5.42 2.95
N LEU A 264 9.34 5.33 1.91
CA LEU A 264 8.52 6.44 1.41
C LEU A 264 7.04 6.06 1.49
N GLY A 265 6.22 6.93 2.08
CA GLY A 265 4.76 6.77 2.18
C GLY A 265 4.07 8.11 2.42
N ASP A 266 2.75 8.17 2.23
CA ASP A 266 1.96 9.42 2.27
C ASP A 266 0.89 9.43 3.38
N SER A 267 0.69 8.29 4.04
CA SER A 267 -0.50 8.00 4.84
C SER A 267 -0.18 7.25 6.15
N GLU A 268 -1.13 7.23 7.09
CA GLU A 268 -0.90 6.64 8.42
C GLU A 268 -0.65 5.13 8.39
N ASN A 269 -1.24 4.41 7.43
CA ASN A 269 -1.02 2.97 7.22
C ASN A 269 0.40 2.65 6.75
N ASP A 270 1.17 3.64 6.30
CA ASP A 270 2.59 3.48 5.99
C ASP A 270 3.50 3.59 7.22
N TRP A 271 2.98 4.10 8.34
CA TRP A 271 3.75 4.31 9.57
C TRP A 271 4.50 3.05 10.05
N PRO A 272 3.93 1.83 10.02
CA PRO A 272 4.69 0.61 10.34
C PRO A 272 5.92 0.40 9.43
N MET A 273 5.82 0.70 8.14
CA MET A 273 6.97 0.65 7.21
C MET A 273 7.98 1.75 7.53
N LEU A 274 7.51 2.99 7.73
CA LEU A 274 8.39 4.13 8.00
C LEU A 274 9.21 3.92 9.29
N ARG A 275 8.61 3.40 10.36
CA ARG A 275 9.35 3.06 11.59
C ARG A 275 10.35 1.91 11.44
N ALA A 276 10.23 1.09 10.41
CA ALA A 276 11.09 -0.09 10.21
C ALA A 276 12.37 0.21 9.41
N VAL A 277 12.42 1.35 8.70
CA VAL A 277 13.56 1.77 7.87
C VAL A 277 14.54 2.64 8.65
N ASP A 278 15.71 2.89 8.07
CA ASP A 278 16.73 3.76 8.69
C ASP A 278 16.45 5.24 8.41
N LEU A 279 15.87 5.56 7.25
CA LEU A 279 15.50 6.90 6.81
C LEU A 279 14.02 6.93 6.38
N PRO A 280 13.08 7.26 7.28
CA PRO A 280 11.68 7.43 6.94
C PRO A 280 11.44 8.78 6.24
N VAL A 281 10.68 8.74 5.14
CA VAL A 281 10.27 9.89 4.36
C VAL A 281 8.75 9.90 4.26
N LEU A 282 8.12 10.96 4.76
CA LEU A 282 6.72 11.25 4.50
C LEU A 282 6.62 12.09 3.23
N VAL A 283 5.98 11.53 2.20
CA VAL A 283 5.67 12.24 0.96
C VAL A 283 4.53 13.21 1.23
N ALA A 284 4.67 14.45 0.77
CA ALA A 284 3.66 15.48 0.96
C ALA A 284 2.32 15.02 0.37
N ARG A 285 1.22 15.42 1.01
CA ARG A 285 -0.11 15.12 0.49
C ARG A 285 -0.59 16.24 -0.43
N PRO A 286 -1.31 15.93 -1.51
CA PRO A 286 -1.87 16.95 -2.40
C PRO A 286 -2.86 17.90 -1.71
N ASP A 287 -3.52 17.42 -0.65
CA ASP A 287 -4.48 18.18 0.15
C ASP A 287 -3.81 19.14 1.16
N GLY A 288 -2.48 19.11 1.28
CA GLY A 288 -1.72 19.91 2.24
C GLY A 288 -1.97 19.55 3.71
N ILE A 289 -2.77 18.49 3.98
CA ILE A 289 -3.13 18.10 5.33
C ILE A 289 -1.94 17.36 5.94
N ASN A 290 -1.40 17.91 7.02
CA ASN A 290 -0.40 17.22 7.81
C ASN A 290 -1.05 16.04 8.54
N LEU A 291 -0.51 14.84 8.31
CA LEU A 291 -0.87 13.69 9.13
C LEU A 291 -0.51 13.95 10.59
N LYS A 292 -1.45 13.63 11.49
CA LYS A 292 -1.20 13.56 12.93
C LYS A 292 -0.46 12.26 13.23
N LEU A 293 0.79 12.19 12.79
CA LEU A 293 1.66 11.10 13.18
C LEU A 293 2.08 11.29 14.66
N PRO A 294 2.29 10.20 15.41
CA PRO A 294 2.82 10.30 16.77
C PRO A 294 4.09 11.17 16.77
N GLU A 295 4.08 12.22 17.57
CA GLU A 295 4.92 13.43 17.45
C GLU A 295 6.43 13.22 17.76
N ALA A 296 6.92 11.97 17.79
CA ALA A 296 8.13 11.62 18.55
C ALA A 296 9.36 11.16 17.74
N GLU A 297 9.40 11.29 16.40
CA GLU A 297 10.57 10.85 15.64
C GLU A 297 11.30 11.99 14.92
N ALA A 298 12.36 12.49 15.57
CA ALA A 298 13.32 13.49 15.06
C ALA A 298 14.02 13.12 13.73
N LYS A 299 13.65 12.00 13.09
CA LYS A 299 14.27 11.44 11.88
C LYS A 299 13.32 11.40 10.69
N LEU A 300 12.07 11.82 10.84
CA LEU A 300 11.09 11.82 9.75
C LEU A 300 11.38 12.97 8.78
N LEU A 301 11.86 12.63 7.58
CA LEU A 301 12.01 13.59 6.49
C LEU A 301 10.66 13.84 5.82
N ARG A 302 10.44 15.06 5.32
CA ARG A 302 9.22 15.44 4.61
C ARG A 302 9.59 16.00 3.24
N THR A 303 8.86 15.60 2.21
CA THR A 303 9.03 16.18 0.87
C THR A 303 8.24 17.47 0.77
N SER A 304 8.68 18.40 -0.07
CA SER A 304 7.92 19.62 -0.37
C SER A 304 6.82 19.38 -1.41
N ARG A 305 7.00 18.35 -2.25
CA ARG A 305 6.06 18.01 -3.32
C ARG A 305 5.30 16.72 -3.03
N PRO A 306 4.08 16.56 -3.56
CA PRO A 306 3.32 15.34 -3.39
C PRO A 306 3.65 14.26 -4.42
N GLY A 307 3.23 13.02 -4.13
CA GLY A 307 3.25 11.90 -5.06
C GLY A 307 4.61 11.69 -5.75
N PRO A 308 4.62 11.37 -7.06
CA PRO A 308 5.85 10.96 -7.76
C PRO A 308 6.91 12.06 -7.81
N GLU A 309 6.53 13.34 -7.72
CA GLU A 309 7.47 14.45 -7.61
C GLU A 309 8.17 14.49 -6.26
N GLY A 310 7.41 14.33 -5.17
CA GLY A 310 7.97 14.21 -3.82
C GLY A 310 8.85 12.98 -3.68
N TRP A 311 8.41 11.86 -4.23
CA TRP A 311 9.22 10.65 -4.30
C TRP A 311 10.56 10.88 -5.02
N ALA A 312 10.53 11.56 -6.17
CA ALA A 312 11.73 11.90 -6.92
C ALA A 312 12.64 12.88 -6.16
N GLU A 313 12.06 13.88 -5.48
CA GLU A 313 12.77 14.82 -4.60
C GLU A 313 13.56 14.07 -3.51
N ALA A 314 12.87 13.22 -2.75
CA ALA A 314 13.48 12.45 -1.66
C ALA A 314 14.61 11.53 -2.17
N VAL A 315 14.36 10.76 -3.23
CA VAL A 315 15.35 9.81 -3.73
C VAL A 315 16.57 10.55 -4.33
N ASN A 316 16.39 11.66 -5.05
CA ASN A 316 17.52 12.46 -5.53
C ASN A 316 18.35 13.03 -4.39
N PHE A 317 17.70 13.54 -3.33
CA PHE A 317 18.39 14.04 -2.14
C PHE A 317 19.27 12.95 -1.52
N LEU A 318 18.73 11.74 -1.35
CA LEU A 318 19.46 10.63 -0.74
C LEU A 318 20.61 10.11 -1.62
N LEU A 319 20.43 10.08 -2.94
CA LEU A 319 21.52 9.77 -3.87
C LEU A 319 22.65 10.81 -3.79
N SER A 320 22.34 12.07 -3.48
CA SER A 320 23.35 13.11 -3.29
C SER A 320 24.19 12.89 -2.01
N LEU A 321 23.56 12.43 -0.93
CA LEU A 321 24.25 12.08 0.32
C LEU A 321 25.16 10.88 0.14
N GLN A 322 24.74 9.86 -0.63
CA GLN A 322 25.58 8.70 -0.91
C GLN A 322 26.85 9.10 -1.67
N LYS A 323 26.75 10.00 -2.66
CA LYS A 323 27.92 10.54 -3.37
C LYS A 323 28.85 11.29 -2.42
N TYR A 324 28.31 12.07 -1.49
CA TYR A 324 29.11 12.79 -0.51
C TYR A 324 29.86 11.83 0.42
N ALA A 325 29.18 10.81 0.96
CA ALA A 325 29.77 9.78 1.81
C ALA A 325 30.84 8.94 1.08
N SER A 326 30.79 8.87 -0.25
CA SER A 326 31.81 8.23 -1.09
C SER A 326 32.87 9.19 -1.64
N GLY A 327 32.92 10.46 -1.19
CA GLY A 327 33.92 11.45 -1.62
C GLY A 327 33.70 12.07 -3.01
N GLN A 328 32.53 11.90 -3.62
CA GLN A 328 32.18 12.34 -4.98
C GLN A 328 31.11 13.46 -5.02
N GLY A 329 30.88 14.19 -3.92
CA GLY A 329 29.80 15.19 -3.79
C GLY A 329 30.23 16.64 -4.05
N GLY A 330 29.39 17.42 -4.75
CA GLY A 330 29.60 18.86 -5.01
C GLY A 330 28.89 19.82 -4.03
N PRO A 331 29.08 21.16 -4.14
CA PRO A 331 28.68 22.17 -3.14
C PRO A 331 27.18 22.27 -2.83
N ALA A 332 26.28 21.94 -3.78
CA ALA A 332 24.83 22.09 -3.64
C ALA A 332 24.22 21.26 -2.50
N ALA A 333 24.84 20.14 -2.11
CA ALA A 333 24.35 19.29 -1.02
C ALA A 333 24.50 19.95 0.38
N ARG A 334 25.39 20.95 0.53
CA ARG A 334 25.65 21.63 1.81
C ARG A 334 24.48 22.48 2.30
N ARG A 335 23.55 22.88 1.43
CA ARG A 335 22.48 23.84 1.75
C ARG A 335 21.21 23.20 2.35
N ILE A 336 21.05 21.88 2.25
CA ILE A 336 19.76 21.20 2.49
C ILE A 336 19.70 20.51 3.87
N ILE A 337 20.83 20.19 4.50
CA ILE A 337 20.88 19.50 5.81
C ILE A 337 20.44 20.42 6.99
N ARG A 338 20.11 21.69 6.73
CA ARG A 338 19.79 22.70 7.77
C ARG A 338 18.38 23.32 7.67
N ARG A 339 17.39 22.65 7.07
CA ARG A 339 16.00 23.12 7.08
C ARG A 339 15.04 22.07 7.57
#